data_AF-A0A2G0QG01-F1
#
_entry.id   AF-A0A2G0QG01-F1
#
_cell.length_a   1.000
_cell.length_b   1.000
_cell.length_c   1.000
_cell.angle_alpha   90.00
_cell.angle_beta   90.00
_cell.angle_gamma   90.00
#
_symmetry.space_group_name_H-M   'P 1'
#
loop_
_entity.id
_entity.type
_entity.pdbx_description
1 polymer ?
#
loop_
_entity_poly.entity_id
_entity_poly.type
_entity_poly.pdbx_seq_one_letter_code
_entity_poly.pdbx_strand_id
1 'polypeptide(L)'
;MEKDTLDSSLASKNVASKKAVSWEKVGNTLFLHGTLDRDSLLPLWQQKASVLEGIENIDVAQLSHVDSTGLALFVRLKEEWQQNGRTLTLSRVGERLKTLVELYGLQSLFDDNQSTT
;
A
#
# COMPACT_ATOMS: atom_id res chain seq x y z
N MET A 1 25.63 55.22 4.61
CA MET A 1 25.03 54.47 3.49
C MET A 1 25.15 52.99 3.80
N GLU A 2 24.12 52.33 4.35
CA GLU A 2 22.85 51.98 3.65
C GLU A 2 23.21 51.19 2.38
N LYS A 3 22.84 49.92 2.23
CA LYS A 3 21.50 49.32 2.31
C LYS A 3 21.64 47.79 2.43
N ASP A 4 20.92 47.19 3.37
CA ASP A 4 19.66 46.46 3.14
C ASP A 4 19.87 45.15 2.34
N THR A 5 19.71 43.99 2.99
CA THR A 5 18.47 43.17 2.89
C THR A 5 18.58 42.29 1.63
N LEU A 6 18.77 40.98 1.69
CA LEU A 6 17.84 39.99 2.25
C LEU A 6 18.55 38.66 2.43
N ASP A 7 18.42 38.11 3.63
CA ASP A 7 18.37 36.67 3.87
C ASP A 7 17.29 36.07 2.96
N SER A 8 17.71 35.32 1.94
CA SER A 8 16.80 34.54 1.09
C SER A 8 16.73 33.09 1.57
N SER A 9 16.38 32.91 2.84
CA SER A 9 15.78 31.67 3.36
C SER A 9 14.36 31.47 2.80
N LEU A 10 14.21 31.37 1.48
CA LEU A 10 12.94 31.06 0.81
C LEU A 10 13.18 30.36 -0.53
N ALA A 11 13.68 29.13 -0.47
CA ALA A 11 13.46 28.12 -1.51
C ALA A 11 13.15 26.75 -0.90
N SER A 12 12.45 26.71 0.23
CA SER A 12 11.73 25.51 0.67
C SER A 12 10.42 25.43 -0.11
N LYS A 13 10.45 24.98 -1.36
CA LYS A 13 9.24 24.54 -2.08
C LYS A 13 9.57 23.48 -3.13
N ASN A 14 8.98 22.30 -2.91
CA ASN A 14 8.79 21.19 -3.84
C ASN A 14 10.03 20.39 -4.26
N VAL A 15 10.52 19.55 -3.35
CA VAL A 15 10.68 18.15 -3.73
C VAL A 15 9.44 17.45 -3.20
N ALA A 16 8.50 17.09 -4.09
CA ALA A 16 7.51 16.08 -3.76
C ALA A 16 8.30 14.78 -3.57
N SER A 17 8.91 14.61 -2.40
CA SER A 17 9.55 13.38 -1.98
C SER A 17 8.44 12.35 -1.96
N LYS A 18 8.30 11.61 -3.05
CA LYS A 18 7.35 10.52 -3.19
C LYS A 18 7.63 9.57 -2.03
N LYS A 19 6.82 9.69 -0.98
CA LYS A 19 7.10 9.07 0.31
C LYS A 19 6.85 7.58 0.14
N ALA A 20 7.87 6.77 0.44
CA ALA A 20 7.74 5.32 0.41
C ALA A 20 6.55 4.87 1.26
N VAL A 21 5.92 3.76 0.88
CA VAL A 21 4.86 3.16 1.70
C VAL A 21 5.46 2.85 3.06
N SER A 22 4.73 3.20 4.12
CA SER A 22 5.12 2.86 5.49
C SER A 22 4.19 1.76 6.00
N TRP A 23 4.70 0.87 6.84
CA TRP A 23 3.93 -0.24 7.36
C TRP A 23 4.18 -0.46 8.85
N GLU A 24 3.15 -0.99 9.52
CA GLU A 24 3.22 -1.40 10.92
C GLU A 24 2.58 -2.78 11.07
N LYS A 25 3.21 -3.68 11.83
CA LYS A 25 2.69 -5.01 12.12
C LYS A 25 2.17 -5.03 13.55
N VAL A 26 0.88 -5.34 13.72
CA VAL A 26 0.27 -5.56 15.04
C VAL A 26 -0.45 -6.90 15.02
N GLY A 27 0.10 -7.87 15.76
CA GLY A 27 -0.36 -9.26 15.71
C GLY A 27 -0.29 -9.82 14.29
N ASN A 28 -1.43 -10.30 13.78
CA ASN A 28 -1.58 -10.87 12.44
C ASN A 28 -2.04 -9.85 11.39
N THR A 29 -2.09 -8.55 11.74
CA THR A 29 -2.50 -7.47 10.82
C THR A 29 -1.32 -6.58 10.43
N LEU A 30 -1.19 -6.33 9.12
CA LEU A 30 -0.27 -5.34 8.56
C LEU A 30 -1.04 -4.06 8.19
N PHE A 31 -0.67 -2.94 8.78
CA PHE A 31 -1.26 -1.63 8.49
C PHE A 31 -0.41 -0.90 7.47
N LEU A 32 -0.97 -0.60 6.29
CA LEU A 32 -0.28 0.14 5.24
C LEU A 32 -0.68 1.61 5.24
N HIS A 33 0.32 2.48 5.15
CA HIS A 33 0.15 3.94 5.24
C HIS A 33 0.79 4.65 4.04
N GLY A 34 0.12 5.69 3.55
CA GLY A 34 0.62 6.55 2.49
C GLY A 34 0.24 6.06 1.10
N THR A 35 1.19 6.03 0.18
CA THR A 35 0.92 5.66 -1.22
C THR A 35 1.50 4.29 -1.55
N LEU A 36 0.75 3.47 -2.28
CA LEU A 36 1.19 2.20 -2.84
C LEU A 36 1.22 2.28 -4.37
N ASP A 37 2.40 2.56 -4.91
CA ASP A 37 2.69 2.67 -6.33
C ASP A 37 4.05 2.03 -6.65
N ARG A 38 4.43 2.02 -7.93
CA ARG A 38 5.63 1.34 -8.42
C ARG A 38 6.91 1.66 -7.64
N ASP A 39 7.09 2.93 -7.26
CA ASP A 39 8.31 3.38 -6.61
C ASP A 39 8.18 3.25 -5.09
N SER A 40 6.99 3.51 -4.55
CA SER A 40 6.76 3.49 -3.11
C SER A 40 6.67 2.08 -2.53
N LEU A 41 6.28 1.08 -3.32
CA LEU A 41 6.11 -0.32 -2.89
C LEU A 41 7.43 -1.10 -2.84
N LEU A 42 8.50 -0.62 -3.51
CA LEU A 42 9.75 -1.37 -3.65
C LEU A 42 10.37 -1.77 -2.30
N PRO A 43 10.45 -0.89 -1.27
CA PRO A 43 11.01 -1.25 0.03
C PRO A 43 10.19 -2.33 0.75
N LEU A 44 8.86 -2.29 0.62
CA LEU A 44 7.95 -3.30 1.18
C LEU A 44 8.15 -4.65 0.46
N TRP A 45 8.25 -4.62 -0.87
CA TRP A 45 8.43 -5.83 -1.68
C TRP A 45 9.74 -6.57 -1.35
N GLN A 46 10.84 -5.82 -1.23
CA GLN A 46 12.15 -6.40 -0.88
C GLN A 46 12.15 -7.08 0.49
N GLN A 47 11.33 -6.61 1.43
CA GLN A 47 11.25 -7.12 2.79
C GLN A 47 10.01 -8.00 3.02
N LYS A 48 9.25 -8.32 1.97
CA LYS A 48 7.92 -8.93 2.07
C LYS A 48 7.91 -10.22 2.89
N ALA A 49 8.94 -11.05 2.77
CA ALA A 49 9.03 -12.32 3.48
C ALA A 49 9.02 -12.13 5.01
N SER A 50 9.77 -11.15 5.51
CA SER A 50 9.83 -10.85 6.95
C SER A 50 8.62 -10.04 7.41
N VAL A 51 8.19 -9.05 6.62
CA VAL A 51 7.06 -8.17 6.96
C VAL A 51 5.75 -8.94 7.03
N LEU A 52 5.55 -9.89 6.11
CA LEU A 52 4.31 -10.65 5.99
C LEU A 52 4.31 -11.98 6.76
N GLU A 53 5.40 -12.32 7.45
CA GLU A 53 5.45 -13.53 8.27
C GLU A 53 4.32 -13.53 9.31
N GLY A 54 3.47 -14.57 9.31
CA GLY A 54 2.32 -14.65 10.23
C GLY A 54 1.20 -13.63 10.00
N ILE A 55 1.26 -12.83 8.93
CA ILE A 55 0.18 -11.91 8.54
C ILE A 55 -0.95 -12.69 7.88
N GLU A 56 -2.18 -12.32 8.20
CA GLU A 56 -3.44 -12.86 7.67
C GLU A 56 -4.40 -11.76 7.20
N ASN A 57 -4.15 -10.51 7.64
CA ASN A 57 -4.94 -9.35 7.28
C ASN A 57 -4.03 -8.16 6.92
N ILE A 58 -4.40 -7.43 5.88
CA ILE A 58 -3.79 -6.15 5.52
C ILE A 58 -4.85 -5.06 5.65
N ASP A 59 -4.63 -4.12 6.57
CA ASP A 59 -5.46 -2.92 6.71
C ASP A 59 -4.95 -1.86 5.72
N VAL A 60 -5.86 -1.40 4.85
CA VAL A 60 -5.58 -0.43 3.79
C VAL A 60 -6.27 0.93 4.02
N ALA A 61 -6.83 1.18 5.20
CA ALA A 61 -7.57 2.41 5.51
C ALA A 61 -6.71 3.67 5.39
N GLN A 62 -5.42 3.54 5.71
CA GLN A 62 -4.47 4.66 5.75
C GLN A 62 -3.70 4.84 4.44
N LEU A 63 -4.08 4.11 3.39
CA LEU A 63 -3.56 4.33 2.05
C LEU A 63 -4.27 5.52 1.40
N SER A 64 -3.51 6.58 1.13
CA SER A 64 -3.98 7.77 0.41
C SER A 64 -4.11 7.55 -1.09
N HIS A 65 -3.30 6.65 -1.67
CA HIS A 65 -3.33 6.35 -3.09
C HIS A 65 -2.81 4.94 -3.37
N VAL A 66 -3.46 4.25 -4.31
CA VAL A 66 -3.06 2.96 -4.85
C VAL A 66 -3.17 3.05 -6.37
N ASP A 67 -2.13 2.63 -7.10
CA ASP A 67 -2.16 2.52 -8.57
C ASP A 67 -2.34 1.06 -9.03
N SER A 68 -2.18 0.81 -10.33
CA SER A 68 -2.26 -0.55 -10.89
C SER A 68 -1.18 -1.50 -10.35
N THR A 69 0.01 -0.99 -10.00
CA THR A 69 1.09 -1.81 -9.43
C THR A 69 0.82 -2.15 -7.96
N GLY A 70 0.23 -1.24 -7.20
CA GLY A 70 -0.24 -1.52 -5.84
C GLY A 70 -1.36 -2.56 -5.82
N LEU A 71 -2.30 -2.50 -6.77
CA LEU A 71 -3.31 -3.54 -6.93
C LEU A 71 -2.70 -4.90 -7.32
N ALA A 72 -1.77 -4.91 -8.27
CA ALA A 72 -1.06 -6.12 -8.67
C ALA A 72 -0.31 -6.77 -7.49
N LEU A 73 0.25 -5.96 -6.59
CA LEU A 73 0.84 -6.45 -5.34
C LEU A 73 -0.19 -7.20 -4.50
N PHE A 74 -1.37 -6.62 -4.27
CA PHE A 74 -2.41 -7.29 -3.48
C PHE A 74 -2.89 -8.60 -4.10
N VAL A 75 -3.08 -8.63 -5.43
CA VAL A 75 -3.44 -9.87 -6.15
C VAL A 75 -2.36 -10.93 -5.90
N ARG A 76 -1.09 -10.56 -6.12
CA ARG A 76 0.04 -11.46 -5.97
C ARG A 76 0.15 -12.02 -4.55
N LEU A 77 -0.05 -11.19 -3.53
CA LEU A 77 -0.01 -11.64 -2.14
C LEU A 77 -1.15 -12.59 -1.81
N LYS A 78 -2.38 -12.32 -2.29
CA LYS A 78 -3.50 -13.25 -2.10
C LYS A 78 -3.24 -14.61 -2.75
N GLU A 79 -2.75 -14.62 -3.99
CA GLU A 79 -2.38 -15.85 -4.70
C GLU A 79 -1.28 -16.62 -3.96
N GLU A 80 -0.23 -15.94 -3.49
CA GLU A 80 0.86 -16.57 -2.72
C GLU A 80 0.33 -17.20 -1.42
N TRP A 81 -0.62 -16.58 -0.72
CA TRP A 81 -1.19 -17.17 0.51
C TRP A 81 -2.07 -18.38 0.18
N GLN A 82 -2.92 -18.27 -0.84
CA GLN A 82 -3.81 -19.34 -1.28
C GLN A 82 -3.03 -20.58 -1.71
N GLN A 83 -1.92 -20.41 -2.43
CA GLN A 83 -1.03 -21.51 -2.81
C GLN A 83 -0.42 -22.24 -1.60
N ASN A 84 -0.29 -21.55 -0.46
CA ASN A 84 0.19 -22.11 0.80
C ASN A 84 -0.96 -22.59 1.71
N GLY A 85 -2.20 -22.67 1.21
CA GLY A 85 -3.36 -23.08 2.00
C GLY A 85 -3.79 -22.07 3.06
N ARG A 86 -3.37 -20.80 2.93
CA ARG A 86 -3.71 -19.70 3.85
C ARG A 86 -4.60 -18.70 3.12
N THR A 87 -5.37 -17.93 3.87
CA THR A 87 -6.16 -16.82 3.33
C THR A 87 -5.54 -15.49 3.76
N LEU A 88 -5.43 -14.56 2.82
CA LEU A 88 -5.04 -13.18 3.08
C LEU A 88 -6.24 -12.27 2.83
N THR A 89 -6.60 -11.49 3.84
CA THR A 89 -7.74 -10.57 3.82
C THR A 89 -7.27 -9.12 3.66
N LEU A 90 -8.07 -8.30 2.98
CA LEU A 90 -7.89 -6.86 2.88
C LEU A 90 -9.02 -6.19 3.64
N SER A 91 -8.69 -5.48 4.71
CA SER A 91 -9.67 -4.85 5.60
C SER A 91 -9.68 -3.33 5.48
N ARG A 92 -10.82 -2.73 5.86
CA ARG A 92 -11.05 -1.27 5.86
C ARG A 92 -10.74 -0.59 4.52
N VAL A 93 -11.14 -1.25 3.44
CA VAL A 93 -11.02 -0.76 2.07
C VAL A 93 -11.88 0.50 1.88
N GLY A 94 -11.24 1.64 1.63
CA GLY A 94 -11.92 2.90 1.32
C GLY A 94 -12.62 2.88 -0.04
N GLU A 95 -13.61 3.76 -0.24
CA GLU A 95 -14.43 3.82 -1.46
C GLU A 95 -13.60 3.96 -2.74
N ARG A 96 -12.57 4.82 -2.73
CA ARG A 96 -11.68 5.00 -3.88
C ARG A 96 -11.02 3.69 -4.33
N LEU A 97 -10.54 2.90 -3.37
CA LEU A 97 -9.88 1.63 -3.67
C LEU A 97 -10.90 0.59 -4.16
N LYS A 98 -12.12 0.58 -3.60
CA LYS A 98 -13.23 -0.24 -4.11
C LYS A 98 -13.53 0.10 -5.57
N THR A 99 -13.73 1.39 -5.89
CA THR A 99 -14.00 1.84 -7.26
C THR A 99 -12.86 1.44 -8.21
N LEU A 100 -11.60 1.57 -7.80
CA LEU A 100 -10.47 1.12 -8.63
C LEU A 100 -10.54 -0.38 -8.89
N VAL A 101 -10.75 -1.19 -7.86
CA VAL A 101 -10.89 -2.64 -8.00
C VAL A 101 -12.04 -3.02 -8.93
N GLU A 102 -13.18 -2.32 -8.84
CA GLU A 102 -14.32 -2.50 -9.74
C GLU A 102 -13.97 -2.17 -11.20
N LEU A 103 -13.29 -1.04 -11.43
CA LEU A 103 -12.87 -0.61 -12.77
C LEU A 103 -11.87 -1.58 -13.42
N TYR A 104 -11.05 -2.25 -12.61
CA TYR A 104 -10.11 -3.28 -13.08
C TYR A 104 -10.71 -4.70 -13.08
N GLY A 105 -11.96 -4.88 -12.66
CA GLY A 105 -12.61 -6.19 -12.58
C GLY A 105 -12.00 -7.14 -11.54
N LEU A 106 -11.30 -6.61 -10.54
CA LEU A 106 -10.57 -7.38 -9.52
C LEU A 106 -11.40 -7.65 -8.25
N GLN A 107 -12.71 -7.77 -8.38
CA GLN A 107 -13.65 -7.90 -7.26
C GLN A 107 -13.27 -9.04 -6.29
N SER A 108 -12.68 -10.10 -6.84
CA SER A 108 -12.17 -11.26 -6.09
C SER A 108 -11.06 -10.92 -5.09
N LEU A 109 -10.45 -9.73 -5.17
CA LEU A 109 -9.53 -9.22 -4.16
C LEU A 109 -10.19 -9.07 -2.79
N PHE A 110 -11.48 -8.78 -2.75
CA PHE A 110 -12.23 -8.63 -1.50
C PHE A 110 -13.10 -9.85 -1.18
N ASP A 111 -13.22 -10.80 -2.09
CA ASP A 111 -13.82 -12.09 -1.77
C ASP A 111 -12.88 -12.89 -0.87
N ASP A 112 -13.42 -13.28 0.28
CA ASP A 112 -12.87 -14.33 1.16
C ASP A 112 -13.25 -15.73 0.65
N ASN A 113 -14.15 -15.81 -0.33
CA ASN A 113 -14.72 -17.06 -0.81
C ASN A 113 -14.27 -17.35 -2.25
N GLN A 114 -13.09 -17.94 -2.41
CA GLN A 114 -12.77 -18.66 -3.64
C GLN A 114 -12.67 -20.13 -3.28
N SER A 115 -13.85 -20.74 -3.22
CA SER A 115 -14.06 -22.18 -3.13
C SER A 115 -13.11 -22.89 -4.09
N THR A 116 -12.26 -23.72 -3.52
CA THR A 116 -11.53 -24.80 -4.19
C THR A 116 -12.42 -25.51 -5.21
N THR A 117 -11.95 -25.65 -6.44
CA THR A 117 -12.35 -26.74 -7.36
C THR A 117 -11.09 -27.34 -7.95
#